data_AF-A0A953JQW7-F1
#
_entry.id   AF-A0A953JQW7-F1
#
_cell.length_a   1.000
_cell.length_b   1.000
_cell.length_c   1.000
_cell.angle_alpha   90.00
_cell.angle_beta   90.00
_cell.angle_gamma   90.00
#
_symmetry.space_group_name_H-M   'P 1'
#
loop_
_entity.id
_entity.type
_entity.pdbx_description
1 polymer ?
#
loop_
_entity_poly.entity_id
_entity_poly.type
_entity_poly.pdbx_seq_one_letter_code
_entity_poly.pdbx_strand_id
1 'polypeptide(L)'
;MDAFDADVLIYAAVPGHPLGRRVRALLPPAAPAASGVVAGIGSVLLLPELLTKPIRDGAESEVEALIALLGRLDLLPVDAAVAALATSLGATYRLRAADAVHLATAVAVGADRFITNNSSDFTKVISEVAITYPDELPGG
;
A
#
# COMPACT_ATOMS: atom_id res chain seq x y z
N MET A 1 -5.94 -10.90 3.84
CA MET A 1 -4.98 -9.86 4.23
C MET A 1 -5.05 -8.71 3.22
N ASP A 2 -4.93 -7.47 3.67
CA ASP A 2 -4.97 -6.29 2.80
C ASP A 2 -3.57 -5.91 2.28
N ALA A 3 -3.50 -5.46 1.03
CA ALA A 3 -2.32 -4.90 0.38
C ALA A 3 -2.47 -3.40 0.18
N PHE A 4 -1.40 -2.63 0.37
CA PHE A 4 -1.47 -1.15 0.37
C PHE A 4 -0.63 -0.53 -0.74
N ASP A 5 -1.23 0.43 -1.44
CA ASP A 5 -0.56 1.37 -2.34
C ASP A 5 0.05 2.55 -1.57
N ALA A 6 0.94 3.32 -2.20
CA ALA A 6 1.60 4.46 -1.56
C ALA A 6 0.63 5.60 -1.24
N ASP A 7 -0.31 5.91 -2.12
CA ASP A 7 -1.21 7.06 -1.99
C ASP A 7 -2.06 7.02 -0.71
N VAL A 8 -2.58 5.85 -0.34
CA VAL A 8 -3.38 5.64 0.87
C VAL A 8 -2.54 5.72 2.14
N LEU A 9 -1.26 5.34 2.08
CA LEU A 9 -0.33 5.48 3.21
C LEU A 9 0.06 6.94 3.43
N ILE A 10 0.16 7.74 2.37
CA ILE A 10 0.32 9.21 2.48
C ILE A 10 -0.87 9.81 3.24
N TYR A 11 -2.11 9.45 2.87
CA TYR A 11 -3.29 9.92 3.61
C TYR A 11 -3.30 9.45 5.05
N ALA A 12 -2.90 8.21 5.30
CA ALA A 12 -2.78 7.63 6.64
C ALA A 12 -1.69 8.30 7.49
N ALA A 13 -0.67 8.91 6.90
CA ALA A 13 0.33 9.67 7.64
C ALA A 13 -0.17 11.06 8.07
N VAL A 14 -1.11 11.65 7.32
CA VAL A 14 -1.64 12.99 7.60
C VAL A 14 -2.62 12.98 8.79
N PRO A 15 -2.34 13.70 9.89
CA PRO A 15 -3.25 13.80 11.03
C PRO A 15 -4.61 14.37 10.62
N GLY A 16 -5.70 13.76 11.10
CA GLY A 16 -7.05 14.26 10.84
C GLY A 16 -7.61 14.03 9.43
N HIS A 17 -6.82 13.51 8.47
CA HIS A 17 -7.30 13.24 7.11
C HIS A 17 -8.51 12.30 7.12
N PRO A 18 -9.66 12.66 6.50
CA PRO A 18 -10.87 11.84 6.54
C PRO A 18 -10.68 10.42 6.01
N LEU A 19 -10.07 10.29 4.83
CA LEU A 19 -9.73 8.97 4.24
C LEU A 19 -8.61 8.27 5.02
N GLY A 20 -7.56 8.99 5.43
CA GLY A 20 -6.47 8.46 6.22
C GLY A 20 -6.89 7.83 7.54
N ARG A 21 -7.96 8.33 8.20
CA ARG A 21 -8.51 7.66 9.40
C ARG A 21 -8.98 6.24 9.10
N ARG A 22 -9.68 6.05 7.98
CA ARG A 22 -10.21 4.74 7.58
C ARG A 22 -9.09 3.78 7.21
N VAL A 23 -8.06 4.26 6.51
CA VAL A 23 -6.86 3.46 6.18
C VAL A 23 -6.10 3.09 7.45
N ARG A 24 -5.89 4.03 8.39
CA ARG A 24 -5.22 3.77 9.68
C ARG A 24 -5.94 2.72 10.52
N ALA A 25 -7.26 2.62 10.44
CA ALA A 25 -8.03 1.62 11.17
C ALA A 25 -7.70 0.17 10.72
N LEU A 26 -7.22 -0.02 9.49
CA LEU A 26 -6.71 -1.30 8.99
C LEU A 26 -5.29 -1.61 9.46
N LEU A 27 -4.56 -0.59 9.95
CA LEU A 27 -3.17 -0.67 10.40
C LEU A 27 -3.09 -0.34 11.89
N PRO A 28 -3.70 -1.16 12.77
CA PRO A 28 -3.69 -0.90 14.21
C PRO A 28 -2.25 -0.86 14.73
N PRO A 29 -2.01 -0.12 15.83
CA PRO A 29 -0.71 -0.15 16.50
C PRO A 29 -0.31 -1.61 16.78
N ALA A 30 0.93 -1.97 16.47
CA ALA A 30 1.42 -3.32 16.72
C ALA A 30 1.24 -3.67 18.21
N ALA A 31 0.68 -4.85 18.50
CA ALA A 31 0.75 -5.41 19.84
C ALA A 31 2.24 -5.64 20.20
N PRO A 32 2.62 -5.62 21.49
CA PRO A 32 4.01 -5.78 21.89
C PRO A 32 4.63 -7.08 21.33
N ALA A 33 5.48 -6.93 20.31
CA ALA A 33 6.56 -7.79 19.75
C ALA A 33 6.41 -9.33 19.67
N ALA A 34 5.32 -9.95 20.10
CA ALA A 34 5.27 -11.40 20.35
C ALA A 34 4.46 -12.21 19.34
N SER A 35 3.64 -11.59 18.48
CA SER A 35 2.73 -12.35 17.59
C SER A 35 3.26 -12.54 16.17
N GLY A 36 4.21 -11.74 15.69
CA GLY A 36 4.66 -11.79 14.29
C GLY A 36 3.55 -11.51 13.26
N VAL A 37 2.37 -11.05 13.70
CA VAL A 37 1.22 -10.77 12.84
C VAL A 37 1.34 -9.34 12.31
N VAL A 38 1.62 -9.21 11.02
CA VAL A 38 1.54 -7.93 10.31
C VAL A 38 0.07 -7.58 10.01
N ALA A 39 -0.23 -6.29 9.95
CA ALA A 39 -1.59 -5.81 9.68
C ALA A 39 -1.94 -5.85 8.18
N GLY A 40 -0.93 -5.91 7.32
CA GLY A 40 -1.07 -5.97 5.87
C GLY A 40 0.25 -6.22 5.18
N ILE A 41 0.23 -6.14 3.85
CA ILE A 41 1.41 -6.30 3.00
C ILE A 41 1.60 -5.10 2.07
N GLY A 42 2.81 -4.96 1.55
CA GLY A 42 3.14 -3.98 0.52
C GLY A 42 4.42 -4.34 -0.22
N SER A 43 4.70 -3.66 -1.33
CA SER A 43 5.99 -3.82 -2.01
C SER A 43 7.08 -3.04 -1.27
N VAL A 44 8.32 -3.51 -1.33
CA VAL A 44 9.49 -2.69 -0.95
C VAL A 44 9.58 -1.37 -1.73
N LEU A 45 8.89 -1.23 -2.88
CA LEU A 45 8.80 0.04 -3.62
C LEU A 45 8.06 1.14 -2.86
N LEU A 46 7.27 0.82 -1.83
CA LEU A 46 6.68 1.83 -0.95
C LEU A 46 7.74 2.68 -0.26
N LEU A 47 8.93 2.13 0.03
CA LEU A 47 10.00 2.85 0.70
C LEU A 47 10.46 4.10 -0.08
N PRO A 48 10.96 3.98 -1.33
CA PRO A 48 11.37 5.16 -2.09
C PRO A 48 10.20 6.08 -2.45
N GLU A 49 8.99 5.56 -2.69
CA GLU A 49 7.84 6.40 -3.04
C GLU A 49 7.37 7.29 -1.88
N LEU A 50 7.33 6.73 -0.68
CA LEU A 50 6.87 7.45 0.51
C LEU A 50 7.96 8.32 1.12
N LEU A 51 9.20 7.83 1.19
CA LEU A 51 10.23 8.45 2.02
C LEU A 51 11.13 9.44 1.27
N THR A 52 11.28 9.31 -0.06
CA THR A 52 12.24 10.14 -0.82
C THR A 52 11.97 11.64 -0.70
N LYS A 53 10.71 12.05 -0.89
CA LYS A 53 10.33 13.47 -0.80
C LYS A 53 10.48 14.03 0.62
N PRO A 54 9.86 13.45 1.67
CA PRO A 54 9.95 14.02 3.01
C PRO A 54 11.38 14.00 3.58
N ILE A 55 12.20 12.99 3.23
CA ILE A 55 13.64 13.00 3.59
C ILE A 55 14.37 14.16 2.91
N ARG A 56 14.18 14.35 1.60
CA ARG A 56 14.80 15.46 0.87
C ARG A 56 14.37 16.82 1.41
N ASP A 57 13.12 16.94 1.82
CA ASP A 57 12.52 18.19 2.28
C ASP A 57 12.76 18.43 3.79
N GLY A 58 13.43 17.50 4.50
CA GLY A 58 13.72 17.61 5.94
C GLY A 58 12.49 17.49 6.84
N ALA A 59 11.43 16.85 6.37
CA ALA A 59 10.15 16.73 7.07
C ALA A 59 10.16 15.55 8.07
N GLU A 60 10.95 15.67 9.15
CA GLU A 60 11.19 14.58 10.12
C GLU A 60 9.90 13.96 10.67
N SER A 61 8.91 14.77 11.06
CA SER A 61 7.64 14.25 11.59
C SER A 61 6.82 13.46 10.56
N GLU A 62 6.91 13.80 9.28
CA GLU A 62 6.26 13.04 8.20
C GLU A 62 6.99 11.71 7.96
N VAL A 63 8.33 11.73 7.97
CA VAL A 63 9.16 10.52 7.88
C VAL A 63 8.84 9.55 9.03
N GLU A 64 8.78 10.04 10.27
CA GLU A 64 8.43 9.22 11.43
C GLU A 64 7.03 8.59 11.31
N ALA A 65 6.04 9.36 10.88
CA ALA A 65 4.68 8.86 10.69
C ALA A 65 4.60 7.78 9.60
N LEU A 66 5.31 7.96 8.48
CA LEU A 66 5.36 6.99 7.38
C LEU A 66 6.11 5.72 7.79
N ILE A 67 7.24 5.83 8.49
CA ILE A 67 7.98 4.67 9.02
C ILE A 67 7.11 3.88 10.01
N ALA A 68 6.36 4.57 10.88
CA ALA A 68 5.47 3.91 11.83
C ALA A 68 4.31 3.14 11.15
N LEU A 69 3.86 3.60 9.98
CA LEU A 69 2.88 2.88 9.16
C LEU A 69 3.52 1.69 8.43
N LEU A 70 4.67 1.91 7.79
CA LEU A 70 5.43 0.86 7.09
C LEU A 70 5.83 -0.29 8.01
N GLY A 71 6.17 -0.01 9.28
CA GLY A 71 6.48 -1.03 10.28
C GLY A 71 5.30 -1.94 10.68
N ARG A 72 4.09 -1.68 10.16
CA ARG A 72 2.90 -2.54 10.35
C ARG A 72 2.66 -3.46 9.16
N LEU A 73 3.40 -3.27 8.08
CA LEU A 73 3.31 -4.05 6.85
C LEU A 73 4.43 -5.08 6.79
N ASP A 74 4.15 -6.24 6.23
CA ASP A 74 5.20 -7.08 5.67
C ASP A 74 5.55 -6.56 4.27
N LEU A 75 6.78 -6.07 4.11
CA LEU A 75 7.27 -5.49 2.86
C LEU A 75 7.96 -6.56 2.02
N LEU A 76 7.32 -6.90 0.91
CA LEU A 76 7.73 -8.02 0.07
C LEU A 76 8.71 -7.56 -1.02
N PRO A 77 9.77 -8.35 -1.29
CA PRO A 77 10.75 -8.03 -2.31
C PRO A 77 10.14 -8.17 -3.72
N VAL A 78 10.69 -7.40 -4.66
CA VAL A 78 10.34 -7.53 -6.09
C VAL A 78 11.36 -8.44 -6.74
N ASP A 79 11.01 -9.71 -6.89
CA ASP A 79 11.81 -10.70 -7.62
C ASP A 79 11.42 -10.79 -9.10
N ALA A 80 12.06 -11.70 -9.84
CA ALA A 80 11.78 -11.90 -11.25
C ALA A 80 10.35 -12.37 -11.54
N ALA A 81 9.74 -13.13 -10.63
CA ALA A 81 8.37 -13.61 -10.79
C ALA A 81 7.37 -12.47 -10.59
N VAL A 82 7.55 -11.64 -9.57
CA VAL A 82 6.76 -10.41 -9.35
C VAL A 82 6.94 -9.45 -10.52
N ALA A 83 8.16 -9.27 -11.03
CA ALA A 83 8.42 -8.40 -12.17
C ALA A 83 7.74 -8.89 -13.47
N ALA A 84 7.73 -10.21 -13.72
CA ALA A 84 7.04 -10.79 -14.86
C ALA A 84 5.52 -10.61 -14.74
N LEU A 85 4.96 -10.84 -13.55
CA LEU A 85 3.55 -10.60 -13.27
C LEU A 85 3.18 -9.11 -13.43
N ALA A 86 3.99 -8.20 -12.89
CA ALA A 86 3.83 -6.76 -13.06
C ALA A 86 3.85 -6.35 -14.53
N THR A 87 4.74 -6.94 -15.34
CA THR A 87 4.78 -6.69 -16.78
C THR A 87 3.47 -7.09 -17.45
N SER A 88 2.93 -8.27 -17.13
CA SER A 88 1.66 -8.75 -17.67
C SER A 88 0.49 -7.86 -17.25
N LEU A 89 0.37 -7.56 -15.95
CA LEU A 89 -0.70 -6.72 -15.42
C LEU A 89 -0.62 -5.28 -15.94
N GLY A 90 0.59 -4.72 -16.02
CA GLY A 90 0.84 -3.39 -16.57
C GLY A 90 0.47 -3.28 -18.05
N ALA A 91 0.73 -4.32 -18.85
CA ALA A 91 0.30 -4.36 -20.24
C ALA A 91 -1.24 -4.45 -20.38
N THR A 92 -1.88 -5.30 -19.57
CA THR A 92 -3.34 -5.52 -19.60
C THR A 92 -4.12 -4.30 -19.14
N TYR A 93 -3.73 -3.71 -18.00
CA TYR A 93 -4.45 -2.62 -17.35
C TYR A 93 -3.85 -1.24 -17.64
N ARG A 94 -2.79 -1.17 -18.45
CA ARG A 94 -2.09 0.07 -18.85
C ARG A 94 -1.51 0.85 -17.66
N LEU A 95 -1.06 0.13 -16.64
CA LEU A 95 -0.47 0.70 -15.42
C LEU A 95 0.98 1.13 -15.67
N ARG A 96 1.43 2.13 -14.91
CA ARG A 96 2.87 2.45 -14.85
C ARG A 96 3.62 1.32 -14.14
N ALA A 97 4.92 1.25 -14.35
CA ALA A 97 5.73 0.16 -13.82
C ALA A 97 5.60 -0.02 -12.29
N ALA A 98 5.62 1.07 -11.52
CA ALA A 98 5.52 1.00 -10.06
C ALA A 98 4.11 0.56 -9.61
N ASP A 99 3.05 1.15 -10.16
CA ASP A 99 1.65 0.77 -9.94
C ASP A 99 1.42 -0.72 -10.25
N ALA A 100 1.98 -1.20 -11.35
CA ALA A 100 1.89 -2.61 -11.74
C ALA A 100 2.64 -3.53 -10.77
N VAL A 101 3.75 -3.08 -10.18
CA VAL A 101 4.50 -3.84 -9.16
C VAL A 101 3.72 -3.92 -7.85
N HIS A 102 3.07 -2.84 -7.40
CA HIS A 102 2.21 -2.90 -6.21
C HIS A 102 1.06 -3.88 -6.40
N LEU A 103 0.39 -3.83 -7.55
CA LEU A 103 -0.67 -4.78 -7.88
C LEU A 103 -0.15 -6.22 -7.97
N ALA A 104 0.96 -6.44 -8.68
CA ALA A 104 1.57 -7.75 -8.79
C ALA A 104 1.98 -8.32 -7.44
N THR A 105 2.48 -7.47 -6.53
CA THR A 105 2.83 -7.87 -5.16
C THR A 105 1.58 -8.36 -4.43
N ALA A 106 0.46 -7.64 -4.52
CA ALA A 106 -0.81 -8.04 -3.92
C ALA A 106 -1.33 -9.37 -4.47
N VAL A 107 -1.29 -9.52 -5.80
CA VAL A 107 -1.75 -10.73 -6.50
C VAL A 107 -0.86 -11.93 -6.18
N ALA A 108 0.46 -11.76 -6.14
CA ALA A 108 1.42 -12.85 -5.91
C ALA A 108 1.24 -13.53 -4.56
N VAL A 109 0.80 -12.79 -3.53
CA VAL A 109 0.54 -13.34 -2.19
C VAL A 109 -0.93 -13.66 -1.93
N GLY A 110 -1.80 -13.49 -2.93
CA GLY A 110 -3.23 -13.73 -2.78
C GLY A 110 -3.89 -12.81 -1.76
N ALA A 111 -3.54 -11.51 -1.78
CA ALA A 111 -4.22 -10.53 -0.94
C ALA A 111 -5.73 -10.52 -1.21
N ASP A 112 -6.53 -10.29 -0.17
CA ASP A 112 -7.99 -10.22 -0.32
C ASP A 112 -8.39 -8.92 -1.01
N ARG A 113 -7.72 -7.82 -0.65
CA ARG A 113 -8.00 -6.48 -1.15
C ARG A 113 -6.72 -5.72 -1.45
N PHE A 114 -6.76 -4.90 -2.49
CA PHE A 114 -5.75 -3.89 -2.79
C PHE A 114 -6.32 -2.51 -2.49
N ILE A 115 -5.75 -1.84 -1.49
CA ILE A 115 -6.20 -0.56 -0.97
C ILE A 115 -5.43 0.56 -1.68
N THR A 116 -6.14 1.35 -2.47
CA THR A 116 -5.58 2.49 -3.25
C THR A 116 -6.65 3.57 -3.37
N ASN A 117 -6.26 4.83 -3.52
CA ASN A 117 -7.18 5.92 -3.87
C ASN A 117 -7.11 6.31 -5.36
N ASN A 118 -6.21 5.68 -6.13
CA ASN A 118 -6.07 5.91 -7.57
C ASN A 118 -7.14 5.16 -8.38
N SER A 119 -8.38 5.65 -8.27
CA SER A 119 -9.54 5.09 -9.00
C SER A 119 -9.49 5.28 -10.52
N SER A 120 -8.59 6.13 -11.04
CA SER A 120 -8.38 6.28 -12.48
C SER A 120 -7.64 5.10 -13.09
N ASP A 121 -6.58 4.63 -12.44
CA ASP A 121 -5.74 3.54 -12.97
C ASP A 121 -6.20 2.18 -12.42
N PHE A 122 -6.66 2.14 -11.16
CA PHE A 122 -7.15 0.93 -10.51
C PHE A 122 -8.68 0.89 -10.49
N THR A 123 -9.28 0.58 -11.64
CA THR A 123 -10.74 0.42 -11.72
C THR A 123 -11.17 -0.99 -11.28
N LYS A 124 -12.47 -1.18 -11.02
CA LYS A 124 -13.03 -2.49 -10.62
C LYS A 124 -13.05 -3.55 -11.75
N VAL A 125 -12.46 -3.27 -12.91
CA VAL A 125 -12.27 -4.27 -13.98
C VAL A 125 -11.08 -5.19 -13.71
N ILE A 126 -10.17 -4.79 -12.82
CA ILE A 126 -9.11 -5.65 -12.30
C ILE A 126 -9.78 -6.79 -11.52
N SER A 127 -9.45 -8.03 -11.88
CA SER A 127 -10.17 -9.21 -11.41
C SER A 127 -9.34 -10.12 -10.50
N GLU A 128 -8.03 -9.90 -10.47
CA GLU A 128 -7.04 -10.70 -9.75
C GLU A 128 -7.05 -10.43 -8.24
N VAL A 129 -7.52 -9.25 -7.82
CA VAL A 129 -7.64 -8.83 -6.42
C VAL A 129 -8.77 -7.80 -6.28
N ALA A 130 -9.46 -7.78 -5.14
CA ALA A 130 -10.53 -6.80 -4.93
C ALA A 130 -9.95 -5.41 -4.70
N ILE A 131 -10.06 -4.53 -5.69
CA ILE A 131 -9.73 -3.11 -5.53
C ILE A 131 -10.69 -2.50 -4.51
N THR A 132 -10.18 -1.81 -3.49
CA THR A 132 -10.98 -1.17 -2.45
C THR A 132 -10.49 0.25 -2.22
N TYR A 133 -11.40 1.22 -2.32
CA TYR A 133 -11.08 2.62 -2.11
C TYR A 133 -11.28 3.02 -0.63
N PRO A 134 -10.55 4.02 -0.11
CA PRO A 134 -10.67 4.42 1.30
C PRO A 134 -12.08 4.83 1.74
N ASP A 135 -12.90 5.39 0.84
CA ASP A 135 -14.29 5.79 1.10
C ASP A 135 -15.28 4.62 1.15
N GLU A 136 -14.88 3.44 0.69
CA GLU A 136 -15.62 2.18 0.81
C GLU A 136 -15.29 1.45 2.12
N LEU A 137 -14.22 1.84 2.82
CA LEU A 137 -13.84 1.26 4.11
C LEU A 137 -14.81 1.68 5.23
N PRO A 138 -15.02 0.83 6.25
CA PRO A 138 -15.81 1.19 7.42
C PRO A 138 -15.34 2.51 8.05
N GLY A 139 -16.27 3.23 8.68
CA GLY A 139 -15.93 4.41 9.47
C GLY A 139 -15.02 4.01 10.63
N GLY A 140 -13.75 4.37 10.52
CA GLY A 140 -12.75 4.22 11.59
C GLY A 140 -12.83 5.33 12.64
#